data_AF-A0A7S1RNI5-F1
#
_entry.id   AF-A0A7S1RNI5-F1
#
_cell.length_a   1.000
_cell.length_b   1.000
_cell.length_c   1.000
_cell.angle_alpha   90.00
_cell.angle_beta   90.00
_cell.angle_gamma   90.00
#
_symmetry.space_group_name_H-M   'P 1'
#
loop_
_entity.id
_entity.type
_entity.pdbx_description
1 polymer ?
#
loop_
_entity_poly.entity_id
_entity_poly.type
_entity_poly.pdbx_seq_one_letter_code
_entity_poly.pdbx_strand_id
1 'polypeptide(L)'
;IRLALLAASLAPGLEVEGLRHSADLQQIPEVTKDNSGYWFMHIPKTAGSSFRCDAMHLMKLRIEAFGEHGEYAGQRDFCTVSHNSARQVLTMVRDPRTHVYSQYTHCLTAPGNKPFGQESMPTNVTLWLETNVRDAQLAAKSFHCGFNPQNMQTERFSCGKGFDVAAKHLDEAFFVGVSELYPESVCVLASKVDGALPRGCNCEMRERMHLTSYAHDVQKHSLANLTAADLALIDELTREDVQLYDLARQRLLREIAEVEAKHNVTIRCGPDAPRTMKR
;
A
#
# COMPACT_ATOMS: atom_id res chain seq x y z
N ILE A 1 -24.55 -52.85 38.72
CA ILE A 1 -24.90 -52.29 37.39
C ILE A 1 -23.65 -51.58 36.88
N ARG A 2 -23.10 -52.04 35.76
CA ARG A 2 -21.72 -51.78 35.30
C ARG A 2 -21.57 -50.34 34.78
N LEU A 3 -20.54 -49.63 35.26
CA LEU A 3 -19.95 -48.46 34.61
C LEU A 3 -19.00 -48.95 33.52
N ALA A 4 -19.18 -48.48 32.28
CA ALA A 4 -18.23 -48.69 31.19
C ALA A 4 -17.48 -47.38 30.92
N LEU A 5 -16.17 -47.39 31.17
CA LEU A 5 -15.23 -46.38 30.68
C LEU A 5 -15.00 -46.60 29.18
N LEU A 6 -15.20 -45.57 28.37
CA LEU A 6 -14.67 -45.48 27.02
C LEU A 6 -13.46 -44.52 27.06
N ALA A 7 -12.26 -45.10 27.01
CA ALA A 7 -11.03 -44.38 26.77
C ALA A 7 -10.87 -44.20 25.25
N ALA A 8 -10.95 -42.95 24.77
CA ALA A 8 -10.59 -42.60 23.40
C ALA A 8 -9.08 -42.34 23.33
N SER A 9 -8.41 -43.14 22.50
CA SER A 9 -7.00 -43.02 22.14
C SER A 9 -6.75 -41.72 21.38
N LEU A 10 -5.82 -40.91 21.88
CA LEU A 10 -5.22 -39.79 21.14
C LEU A 10 -4.19 -40.35 20.16
N ALA A 11 -4.39 -40.12 18.86
CA ALA A 11 -3.38 -40.37 17.84
C ALA A 11 -2.35 -39.22 17.84
N PRO A 12 -1.04 -39.50 17.92
CA PRO A 12 -0.01 -38.52 17.63
C PRO A 12 0.29 -38.56 16.12
N GLY A 13 0.26 -37.40 15.46
CA GLY A 13 0.75 -37.28 14.08
C GLY A 13 -0.17 -36.49 13.16
N LEU A 14 -0.17 -35.17 13.32
CA LEU A 14 -0.38 -34.26 12.20
C LEU A 14 0.81 -33.30 12.20
N GLU A 15 1.85 -33.67 11.47
CA GLU A 15 2.88 -32.74 11.04
C GLU A 15 2.25 -31.77 10.05
N VAL A 16 2.17 -30.50 10.44
CA VAL A 16 1.78 -29.41 9.55
C VAL A 16 2.99 -29.06 8.69
N GLU A 17 3.25 -29.85 7.65
CA GLU A 17 4.10 -29.43 6.54
C GLU A 17 3.37 -28.36 5.74
N GLY A 18 3.70 -27.09 5.95
CA GLY A 18 3.02 -26.04 5.18
C GLY A 18 3.32 -24.59 5.49
N LEU A 19 4.50 -24.22 6.02
CA LEU A 19 4.94 -22.83 6.09
C LEU A 19 6.40 -22.72 5.63
N ARG A 20 6.63 -23.00 4.34
CA ARG A 20 7.81 -22.49 3.63
C ARG A 20 7.47 -21.12 3.05
N HIS A 21 7.63 -20.08 3.86
CA HIS A 21 7.75 -18.70 3.37
C HIS A 21 9.02 -18.14 4.02
N SER A 22 9.81 -17.37 3.24
CA SER A 22 10.98 -16.60 3.68
C SER A 22 12.39 -17.23 3.59
N ALA A 23 12.64 -18.25 2.75
CA ALA A 23 14.02 -18.72 2.51
C ALA A 23 14.77 -17.97 1.37
N ASP A 24 14.08 -17.15 0.56
CA ASP A 24 14.66 -16.44 -0.60
C ASP A 24 14.97 -14.96 -0.36
N LEU A 25 14.97 -14.49 0.89
CA LEU A 25 15.63 -13.21 1.24
C LEU A 25 17.14 -13.44 1.38
N GLN A 26 17.76 -14.00 0.35
CA GLN A 26 19.22 -14.18 0.32
C GLN A 26 19.90 -12.83 0.08
N GLN A 27 20.59 -12.37 1.12
CA GLN A 27 21.67 -11.37 1.12
C GLN A 27 21.34 -10.05 0.41
N ILE A 28 20.68 -9.14 1.13
CA ILE A 28 20.63 -7.73 0.77
C ILE A 28 22.08 -7.21 0.77
N PRO A 29 22.61 -6.68 -0.36
CA PRO A 29 23.99 -6.19 -0.42
C PRO A 29 24.25 -5.10 0.62
N GLU A 30 25.45 -5.12 1.20
CA GLU A 30 25.91 -4.18 2.21
C GLU A 30 25.73 -2.73 1.70
N VAL A 31 24.97 -1.92 2.45
CA VAL A 31 24.61 -0.54 2.07
C VAL A 31 25.81 0.37 2.35
N THR A 32 26.50 0.84 1.30
CA THR A 32 27.78 1.58 1.41
C THR A 32 27.66 3.12 1.43
N LYS A 33 26.45 3.68 1.46
CA LYS A 33 26.21 5.13 1.55
C LYS A 33 25.45 5.47 2.84
N ASP A 34 25.88 6.52 3.54
CA ASP A 34 25.14 7.15 4.66
C ASP A 34 23.89 7.89 4.15
N ASN A 35 23.00 7.14 3.49
CA ASN A 35 21.71 7.61 2.98
C ASN A 35 20.61 7.37 4.03
N SER A 36 20.89 7.64 5.32
CA SER A 36 19.94 7.51 6.44
C SER A 36 18.80 8.56 6.41
N GLY A 37 18.57 9.19 5.25
CA GLY A 37 17.67 10.33 5.09
C GLY A 37 16.27 10.00 4.60
N TYR A 38 15.89 8.74 4.35
CA TYR A 38 14.55 8.42 3.81
C TYR A 38 13.69 7.66 4.82
N TRP A 39 12.44 8.10 4.94
CA TRP A 39 11.44 7.44 5.74
C TRP A 39 10.21 7.09 4.91
N PHE A 40 9.73 5.86 5.01
CA PHE A 40 8.54 5.43 4.28
C PHE A 40 7.29 5.50 5.16
N MET A 41 6.38 6.41 4.82
CA MET A 41 5.05 6.49 5.42
C MET A 41 4.19 5.38 4.86
N HIS A 42 4.03 4.32 5.65
CA HIS A 42 3.23 3.19 5.23
C HIS A 42 1.73 3.49 5.38
N ILE A 43 1.04 3.58 4.24
CA ILE A 43 -0.41 3.46 4.16
C ILE A 43 -0.71 2.01 3.76
N PRO A 44 -1.43 1.23 4.58
CA PRO A 44 -1.74 -0.15 4.23
C PRO A 44 -2.47 -0.26 2.90
N LYS A 45 -2.22 -1.33 2.14
CA LYS A 45 -2.91 -1.64 0.87
C LYS A 45 -2.71 -0.63 -0.28
N THR A 46 -1.69 0.24 -0.20
CA THR A 46 -1.26 1.15 -1.28
C THR A 46 0.06 0.71 -1.95
N ALA A 47 0.29 -0.61 -2.06
CA ALA A 47 1.51 -1.20 -2.64
C ALA A 47 2.84 -0.89 -1.88
N GLY A 48 2.77 -0.48 -0.61
CA GLY A 48 3.96 -0.06 0.14
C GLY A 48 5.05 -1.12 0.32
N SER A 49 4.69 -2.40 0.52
CA SER A 49 5.66 -3.49 0.64
C SER A 49 6.46 -3.67 -0.65
N SER A 50 5.76 -3.75 -1.80
CA SER A 50 6.40 -3.80 -3.12
C SER A 50 7.29 -2.58 -3.34
N PHE A 51 6.77 -1.37 -3.06
CA PHE A 51 7.47 -0.13 -3.32
C PHE A 51 8.77 -0.05 -2.54
N ARG A 52 8.72 -0.38 -1.25
CA ARG A 52 9.91 -0.41 -0.39
C ARG A 52 10.95 -1.39 -0.92
N CYS A 53 10.53 -2.60 -1.30
CA CYS A 53 11.42 -3.59 -1.88
C CYS A 53 12.06 -3.07 -3.18
N ASP A 54 11.29 -2.55 -4.12
CA ASP A 54 11.83 -2.03 -5.38
C ASP A 54 12.77 -0.84 -5.16
N ALA A 55 12.41 0.09 -4.28
CA ALA A 55 13.24 1.24 -3.93
C ALA A 55 14.58 0.82 -3.28
N MET A 56 14.57 -0.17 -2.39
CA MET A 56 15.79 -0.71 -1.79
C MET A 56 16.67 -1.44 -2.82
N HIS A 57 16.09 -2.23 -3.71
CA HIS A 57 16.86 -3.04 -4.65
C HIS A 57 17.37 -2.24 -5.86
N LEU A 58 16.54 -1.36 -6.42
CA LEU A 58 16.83 -0.62 -7.65
C LEU A 58 17.65 0.64 -7.38
N MET A 59 17.36 1.36 -6.29
CA MET A 59 17.97 2.67 -5.99
C MET A 59 18.93 2.60 -4.80
N LYS A 60 19.15 1.40 -4.23
CA LYS A 60 20.00 1.16 -3.06
C LYS A 60 19.64 2.06 -1.87
N LEU A 61 18.36 2.42 -1.76
CA LEU A 61 17.89 3.29 -0.70
C LEU A 61 17.91 2.58 0.65
N ARG A 62 18.43 3.27 1.67
CA ARG A 62 18.21 2.89 3.06
C ARG A 62 16.92 3.52 3.54
N ILE A 63 15.82 2.81 3.37
CA ILE A 63 14.52 3.25 3.85
C ILE A 63 14.37 2.80 5.30
N GLU A 64 14.34 3.76 6.22
CA GLU A 64 13.90 3.48 7.56
C GLU A 64 12.40 3.16 7.53
N ALA A 65 12.09 1.91 7.89
CA ALA A 65 10.75 1.46 8.21
C ALA A 65 10.75 1.03 9.68
N PHE A 66 9.65 1.29 10.39
CA PHE A 66 9.56 0.81 11.77
C PHE A 66 9.27 -0.70 11.80
N GLY A 67 10.04 -1.40 12.65
CA GLY A 67 9.82 -2.76 13.15
C GLY A 67 10.31 -3.91 12.26
N GLU A 68 11.42 -4.55 12.65
CA GLU A 68 11.78 -5.93 12.21
C GLU A 68 10.73 -6.98 12.65
N HIS A 69 9.67 -6.56 13.37
CA HIS A 69 8.62 -7.42 13.93
C HIS A 69 7.22 -7.16 13.35
N GLY A 70 7.13 -6.99 12.03
CA GLY A 70 5.90 -7.22 11.27
C GLY A 70 5.02 -5.99 10.98
N GLU A 71 4.04 -6.21 10.10
CA GLU A 71 3.05 -5.27 9.52
C GLU A 71 2.30 -4.38 10.54
N TYR A 72 2.43 -4.62 11.85
CA TYR A 72 1.61 -4.01 12.90
C TYR A 72 2.38 -3.13 13.90
N ALA A 73 3.71 -3.03 13.81
CA ALA A 73 4.51 -2.22 14.72
C ALA A 73 4.42 -0.72 14.41
N GLY A 74 3.27 -0.11 14.73
CA GLY A 74 3.04 1.34 14.75
C GLY A 74 2.94 1.95 13.36
N GLN A 75 1.74 1.90 12.77
CA GLN A 75 1.41 2.76 11.63
C GLN A 75 1.61 4.21 12.07
N ARG A 76 2.68 4.82 11.56
CA ARG A 76 3.10 6.18 11.90
C ARG A 76 2.58 7.12 10.83
N ASP A 77 1.97 8.21 11.29
CA ASP A 77 1.44 9.26 10.43
C ASP A 77 2.53 10.28 10.13
N PHE A 78 2.30 11.12 9.12
CA PHE A 78 3.28 12.12 8.65
C PHE A 78 3.85 12.98 9.79
N CYS A 79 3.01 13.40 10.73
CA CYS A 79 3.41 14.24 11.87
C CYS A 79 4.42 13.56 12.78
N THR A 80 4.35 12.23 12.93
CA THR A 80 5.29 11.50 13.79
C THR A 80 6.71 11.51 13.22
N VAL A 81 6.85 11.81 11.92
CA VAL A 81 8.12 11.73 11.20
C VAL A 81 8.67 13.10 10.90
N SER A 82 7.80 14.06 10.58
CA SER A 82 8.17 15.46 10.36
C SER A 82 8.92 16.07 11.55
N HIS A 83 8.73 15.56 12.78
CA HIS A 83 9.50 16.00 13.95
C HIS A 83 11.01 15.71 13.86
N ASN A 84 11.47 14.91 12.90
CA ASN A 84 12.89 14.73 12.60
C ASN A 84 13.20 15.30 11.21
N SER A 85 13.48 16.60 11.15
CA SER A 85 13.64 17.40 9.91
C SER A 85 14.74 16.92 8.97
N ALA A 86 15.59 15.98 9.39
CA ALA A 86 16.62 15.37 8.54
C ALA A 86 16.08 14.32 7.57
N ARG A 87 14.80 13.92 7.68
CA ARG A 87 14.23 12.80 6.90
C ARG A 87 13.26 13.25 5.81
N GLN A 88 13.49 12.74 4.61
CA GLN A 88 12.64 12.84 3.44
C GLN A 88 11.56 11.76 3.48
N VAL A 89 10.29 12.18 3.45
CA VAL A 89 9.15 11.26 3.49
C VAL A 89 8.81 10.73 2.10
N LEU A 90 8.75 9.41 1.98
CA LEU A 90 8.30 8.66 0.82
C LEU A 90 6.97 7.98 1.15
N THR A 91 6.01 7.96 0.23
CA THR A 91 4.77 7.20 0.42
C THR A 91 4.12 6.82 -0.90
N MET A 92 3.09 5.99 -0.81
CA MET A 92 2.25 5.58 -1.92
C MET A 92 0.79 5.78 -1.54
N VAL A 93 0.01 6.33 -2.46
CA VAL A 93 -1.46 6.40 -2.38
C VAL A 93 -2.10 5.47 -3.41
N ARG A 94 -3.41 5.28 -3.31
CA ARG A 94 -4.21 4.41 -4.18
C ARG A 94 -5.60 5.01 -4.41
N ASP A 95 -6.23 4.66 -5.52
CA ASP A 95 -7.63 5.02 -5.76
C ASP A 95 -8.49 4.61 -4.54
N PRO A 96 -9.26 5.53 -3.93
CA PRO A 96 -9.92 5.25 -2.66
C PRO A 96 -10.91 4.08 -2.71
N ARG A 97 -11.60 3.89 -3.85
CA ARG A 97 -12.53 2.76 -4.01
C ARG A 97 -11.80 1.44 -4.01
N THR A 98 -10.75 1.31 -4.83
CA THR A 98 -9.95 0.09 -4.85
C THR A 98 -9.20 -0.14 -3.54
N HIS A 99 -8.82 0.94 -2.84
CA HIS A 99 -8.15 0.88 -1.54
C HIS A 99 -9.05 0.28 -0.47
N VAL A 100 -10.25 0.82 -0.26
CA VAL A 100 -11.21 0.33 0.74
C VAL A 100 -11.61 -1.12 0.45
N TYR A 101 -11.87 -1.48 -0.80
CA TYR A 101 -12.23 -2.87 -1.12
C TYR A 101 -11.05 -3.85 -0.92
N SER A 102 -9.81 -3.38 -1.11
CA SER A 102 -8.62 -4.16 -0.80
C SER A 102 -8.43 -4.40 0.69
N GLN A 103 -8.79 -3.42 1.54
CA GLN A 103 -8.79 -3.57 2.99
C GLN A 103 -9.80 -4.63 3.44
N TYR A 104 -11.05 -4.55 2.95
CA TYR A 104 -12.09 -5.56 3.24
C TYR A 104 -11.63 -6.97 2.86
N THR A 105 -11.13 -7.14 1.62
CA THR A 105 -10.73 -8.45 1.12
C THR A 105 -9.52 -9.00 1.89
N HIS A 106 -8.60 -8.14 2.32
CA HIS A 106 -7.47 -8.56 3.16
C HIS A 106 -7.94 -9.03 4.54
N CYS A 107 -8.86 -8.32 5.19
CA CYS A 107 -9.41 -8.76 6.48
C CYS A 107 -10.16 -10.08 6.37
N LEU A 108 -10.88 -10.31 5.26
CA LEU A 108 -11.64 -11.54 5.04
C LEU A 108 -10.76 -12.75 4.67
N THR A 109 -9.71 -12.55 3.86
CA THR A 109 -9.05 -13.67 3.15
C THR A 109 -7.57 -13.86 3.48
N ALA A 110 -6.88 -12.87 4.07
CA ALA A 110 -5.45 -13.00 4.32
C ALA A 110 -5.16 -14.14 5.32
N PRO A 111 -4.15 -14.99 5.06
CA PRO A 111 -3.83 -16.14 5.93
C PRO A 111 -3.65 -15.79 7.40
N GLY A 112 -2.97 -14.68 7.71
CA GLY A 112 -2.73 -14.21 9.08
C GLY A 112 -4.00 -13.77 9.82
N ASN A 113 -5.07 -13.46 9.08
CA ASN A 113 -6.36 -13.06 9.64
C ASN A 113 -7.36 -14.20 9.72
N LYS A 114 -7.08 -15.41 9.19
CA LYS A 114 -8.09 -16.48 9.06
C LYS A 114 -8.88 -16.80 10.34
N PRO A 115 -8.26 -16.97 11.53
CA PRO A 115 -9.02 -17.31 12.74
C PRO A 115 -10.02 -16.23 13.13
N PHE A 116 -9.65 -14.95 13.02
CA PHE A 116 -10.47 -13.83 13.47
C PHE A 116 -11.36 -13.27 12.36
N GLY A 117 -10.81 -13.15 11.16
CA GLY A 117 -11.48 -12.63 9.96
C GLY A 117 -12.63 -13.52 9.52
N GLN A 118 -12.48 -14.85 9.51
CA GLN A 118 -13.60 -15.72 9.10
C GLN A 118 -14.75 -15.73 10.10
N GLU A 119 -14.47 -15.57 11.39
CA GLU A 119 -15.50 -15.57 12.44
C GLU A 119 -16.15 -14.20 12.65
N SER A 120 -15.39 -13.12 12.46
CA SER A 120 -15.80 -11.76 12.86
C SER A 120 -16.08 -10.83 11.69
N MET A 121 -15.46 -11.03 10.51
CA MET A 121 -15.77 -10.20 9.35
C MET A 121 -17.08 -10.67 8.71
N PRO A 122 -17.99 -9.75 8.36
CA PRO A 122 -19.15 -10.12 7.59
C PRO A 122 -18.71 -10.55 6.18
N THR A 123 -19.24 -11.69 5.71
CA THR A 123 -19.01 -12.19 4.34
C THR A 123 -19.66 -11.30 3.28
N ASN A 124 -20.55 -10.41 3.69
CA ASN A 124 -21.16 -9.38 2.87
C ASN A 124 -20.43 -8.04 3.07
N VAL A 125 -19.82 -7.52 1.99
CA VAL A 125 -19.14 -6.22 1.98
C VAL A 125 -20.05 -5.06 2.35
N THR A 126 -21.33 -5.11 1.96
CA THR A 126 -22.32 -4.07 2.28
C THR A 126 -22.46 -3.88 3.79
N LEU A 127 -22.58 -4.98 4.55
CA LEU A 127 -22.70 -4.91 6.01
C LEU A 127 -21.44 -4.33 6.66
N TRP A 128 -20.26 -4.65 6.14
CA TRP A 128 -19.02 -4.05 6.61
C TRP A 128 -18.99 -2.54 6.35
N LEU A 129 -19.37 -2.11 5.14
CA LEU A 129 -19.40 -0.71 4.73
C LEU A 129 -20.42 0.10 5.55
N GLU A 130 -21.67 -0.37 5.64
CA GLU A 130 -22.73 0.28 6.42
C GLU A 130 -22.34 0.46 7.89
N THR A 131 -21.67 -0.53 8.47
CA THR A 131 -21.20 -0.46 9.86
C THR A 131 -20.11 0.60 10.01
N ASN A 132 -19.15 0.66 9.09
CA ASN A 132 -18.09 1.68 9.12
C ASN A 132 -18.63 3.10 8.89
N VAL A 133 -19.64 3.26 8.02
CA VAL A 133 -20.31 4.56 7.81
C VAL A 133 -21.06 5.00 9.06
N ARG A 134 -21.77 4.08 9.72
CA ARG A 134 -22.59 4.40 10.89
C ARG A 134 -21.78 4.64 12.16
N ASP A 135 -20.79 3.77 12.42
CA ASP A 135 -19.99 3.78 13.63
C ASP A 135 -18.65 3.07 13.40
N ALA A 136 -17.64 3.84 12.97
CA ALA A 136 -16.30 3.35 12.74
C ALA A 136 -15.64 2.75 14.01
N GLN A 137 -16.01 3.22 15.21
CA GLN A 137 -15.47 2.67 16.45
C GLN A 137 -16.06 1.29 16.74
N LEU A 138 -17.36 1.12 16.50
CA LEU A 138 -18.00 -0.18 16.57
C LEU A 138 -17.41 -1.13 15.53
N ALA A 139 -17.24 -0.70 14.29
CA ALA A 139 -16.65 -1.51 13.23
C ALA A 139 -15.25 -2.04 13.61
N ALA A 140 -14.38 -1.17 14.12
CA ALA A 140 -13.03 -1.55 14.56
C ALA A 140 -13.04 -2.59 15.69
N LYS A 141 -14.01 -2.50 16.61
CA LYS A 141 -14.17 -3.46 17.72
C LYS A 141 -14.80 -4.78 17.26
N SER A 142 -15.79 -4.72 16.37
CA SER A 142 -16.62 -5.86 15.99
C SER A 142 -15.95 -6.80 15.00
N PHE A 143 -15.12 -6.27 14.10
CA PHE A 143 -14.64 -7.06 12.97
C PHE A 143 -13.23 -7.64 13.15
N HIS A 144 -12.55 -7.29 14.25
CA HIS A 144 -11.15 -7.63 14.50
C HIS A 144 -10.22 -7.32 13.30
N CYS A 145 -10.65 -6.40 12.45
CA CYS A 145 -9.97 -5.91 11.27
C CYS A 145 -9.34 -4.58 11.66
N GLY A 146 -8.02 -4.52 11.74
CA GLY A 146 -7.28 -3.33 12.19
C GLY A 146 -7.31 -2.15 11.23
N PHE A 147 -8.24 -2.12 10.26
CA PHE A 147 -8.41 -1.02 9.31
C PHE A 147 -9.61 -0.16 9.70
N ASN A 148 -9.40 1.15 9.70
CA ASN A 148 -10.47 2.15 9.65
C ASN A 148 -10.50 2.76 8.24
N PRO A 149 -11.47 2.41 7.38
CA PRO A 149 -11.51 2.87 5.99
C PRO A 149 -11.88 4.35 5.85
N GLN A 150 -12.36 5.01 6.91
CA GLN A 150 -12.82 6.38 6.85
C GLN A 150 -11.64 7.35 6.62
N ASN A 151 -11.57 7.91 5.41
CA ASN A 151 -10.53 8.84 4.95
C ASN A 151 -9.10 8.39 5.35
N MET A 152 -8.81 7.08 5.28
CA MET A 152 -7.57 6.54 5.85
C MET A 152 -6.33 7.21 5.26
N GLN A 153 -6.30 7.50 3.96
CA GLN A 153 -5.11 8.11 3.34
C GLN A 153 -4.91 9.54 3.87
N THR A 154 -6.00 10.31 3.96
CA THR A 154 -6.02 11.67 4.50
C THR A 154 -5.64 11.69 5.97
N GLU A 155 -6.11 10.73 6.76
CA GLU A 155 -5.74 10.58 8.18
C GLU A 155 -4.23 10.36 8.35
N ARG A 156 -3.60 9.56 7.48
CA ARG A 156 -2.14 9.33 7.53
C ARG A 156 -1.32 10.58 7.26
N PHE A 157 -1.80 11.45 6.37
CA PHE A 157 -1.16 12.72 6.12
C PHE A 157 -1.51 13.76 7.20
N SER A 158 -2.77 13.89 7.61
CA SER A 158 -3.24 14.96 8.51
C SER A 158 -3.01 14.68 9.99
N CYS A 159 -2.85 13.42 10.37
CA CYS A 159 -2.80 12.96 11.75
C CYS A 159 -4.09 13.34 12.52
N GLY A 160 -5.26 13.13 11.90
CA GLY A 160 -6.57 13.48 12.44
C GLY A 160 -6.93 14.96 12.41
N LYS A 161 -6.21 15.77 11.62
CA LYS A 161 -6.45 17.22 11.51
C LYS A 161 -7.22 17.62 10.25
N GLY A 162 -7.67 16.64 9.46
CA GLY A 162 -8.47 16.84 8.26
C GLY A 162 -7.67 17.23 7.01
N PHE A 163 -8.41 17.41 5.91
CA PHE A 163 -7.87 17.52 4.56
C PHE A 163 -6.83 18.64 4.36
N ASP A 164 -7.03 19.85 4.88
CA ASP A 164 -6.12 20.98 4.62
C ASP A 164 -4.69 20.70 5.11
N VAL A 165 -4.57 20.06 6.28
CA VAL A 165 -3.27 19.63 6.82
C VAL A 165 -2.69 18.49 5.98
N ALA A 166 -3.55 17.55 5.54
CA ALA A 166 -3.10 16.46 4.67
C ALA A 166 -2.55 16.96 3.33
N ALA A 167 -3.23 17.91 2.68
CA ALA A 167 -2.79 18.49 1.42
C ALA A 167 -1.44 19.21 1.55
N LYS A 168 -1.23 19.94 2.66
CA LYS A 168 0.07 20.57 2.96
C LYS A 168 1.18 19.53 3.14
N HIS A 169 0.95 18.50 3.96
CA HIS A 169 1.94 17.44 4.17
C HIS A 169 2.19 16.60 2.90
N LEU A 170 1.17 16.44 2.05
CA LEU A 170 1.32 15.85 0.73
C LEU A 170 2.29 16.66 -0.12
N ASP A 171 2.24 17.99 -0.11
CA ASP A 171 3.18 18.84 -0.84
C ASP A 171 4.61 18.78 -0.26
N GLU A 172 4.72 18.79 1.07
CA GLU A 172 6.00 18.71 1.80
C GLU A 172 6.70 17.34 1.67
N ALA A 173 5.97 16.26 1.40
CA ALA A 173 6.55 14.95 1.20
C ALA A 173 7.55 14.96 0.04
N PHE A 174 8.72 14.33 0.22
CA PHE A 174 9.74 14.25 -0.83
C PHE A 174 9.20 13.52 -2.07
N PHE A 175 8.44 12.46 -1.85
CA PHE A 175 7.82 11.68 -2.92
C PHE A 175 6.49 11.07 -2.49
N VAL A 176 5.50 11.17 -3.37
CA VAL A 176 4.19 10.53 -3.24
C VAL A 176 3.89 9.82 -4.56
N GLY A 177 3.97 8.49 -4.56
CA GLY A 177 3.62 7.68 -5.72
C GLY A 177 2.14 7.27 -5.72
N VAL A 178 1.68 6.75 -6.87
CA VAL A 178 0.29 6.32 -7.08
C VAL A 178 0.29 4.87 -7.52
N SER A 179 -0.47 4.03 -6.83
CA SER A 179 -0.51 2.58 -7.07
C SER A 179 -0.95 2.22 -8.49
N GLU A 180 -1.82 3.00 -9.12
CA GLU A 180 -2.28 2.80 -10.50
C GLU A 180 -1.24 3.22 -11.54
N LEU A 181 -0.23 3.99 -11.15
CA LEU A 181 0.91 4.43 -11.96
C LEU A 181 2.21 3.93 -11.32
N TYR A 182 2.20 2.67 -10.86
CA TYR A 182 3.28 2.12 -10.04
C TYR A 182 4.64 2.08 -10.77
N PRO A 183 4.75 1.60 -12.03
CA PRO A 183 6.02 1.66 -12.76
C PRO A 183 6.55 3.09 -12.93
N GLU A 184 5.67 4.04 -13.29
CA GLU A 184 6.02 5.45 -13.44
C GLU A 184 6.46 6.06 -12.10
N SER A 185 5.80 5.70 -11.00
CA SER A 185 6.15 6.12 -9.64
C SER A 185 7.59 5.69 -9.29
N VAL A 186 7.98 4.46 -9.60
CA VAL A 186 9.34 3.96 -9.38
C VAL A 186 10.36 4.71 -10.24
N CYS A 187 10.04 5.00 -11.50
CA CYS A 187 10.91 5.79 -12.39
C CYS A 187 11.11 7.23 -11.91
N VAL A 188 10.05 7.89 -11.44
CA VAL A 188 10.13 9.23 -10.88
C VAL A 188 11.00 9.25 -9.63
N LEU A 189 10.79 8.31 -8.70
CA LEU A 189 11.62 8.23 -7.50
C LEU A 189 13.10 8.01 -7.85
N ALA A 190 13.41 7.09 -8.77
CA ALA A 190 14.79 6.84 -9.19
C ALA A 190 15.46 8.09 -9.78
N SER A 191 14.74 8.84 -10.63
CA SER A 191 15.26 10.11 -11.17
C SER A 191 15.50 11.16 -10.09
N LYS A 192 14.67 11.20 -9.03
CA LYS A 192 14.84 12.10 -7.89
C LYS A 192 16.04 11.74 -7.02
N VAL A 193 16.24 10.44 -6.76
CA VAL A 193 17.24 9.92 -5.83
C VAL A 193 18.61 9.82 -6.49
N ASP A 194 18.68 9.18 -7.66
CA ASP A 194 19.94 8.87 -8.34
C ASP A 194 20.27 9.87 -9.46
N GLY A 195 19.31 10.72 -9.83
CA GLY A 195 19.46 11.59 -11.00
C GLY A 195 19.44 10.84 -12.32
N ALA A 196 19.13 9.54 -12.32
CA ALA A 196 19.16 8.61 -13.46
C ALA A 196 17.89 7.74 -13.49
N LEU A 197 17.64 7.08 -14.63
CA LEU A 197 16.50 6.17 -14.80
C LEU A 197 16.96 4.71 -14.89
N PRO A 198 16.33 3.78 -14.15
CA PRO A 198 16.56 2.36 -14.33
C PRO A 198 16.19 1.90 -15.75
N ARG A 199 16.81 0.80 -16.17
CA ARG A 199 16.46 0.15 -17.44
C ARG A 199 14.99 -0.27 -17.40
N GLY A 200 14.27 0.03 -18.48
CA GLY A 200 12.84 -0.26 -18.60
C GLY A 200 11.89 0.86 -18.17
N CYS A 201 12.42 2.02 -17.72
CA CYS A 201 11.60 3.23 -17.57
C CYS A 201 11.17 3.85 -18.90
N ASN A 202 11.98 3.74 -19.95
CA ASN A 202 11.59 4.24 -21.26
C ASN A 202 10.57 3.29 -21.89
N CYS A 203 9.35 3.77 -22.11
CA CYS A 203 8.24 3.01 -22.68
C CYS A 203 8.46 2.50 -24.10
N GLU A 204 9.37 3.12 -24.84
CA GLU A 204 9.76 2.70 -26.18
C GLU A 204 10.69 1.49 -26.14
N MET A 205 11.32 1.22 -24.99
CA MET A 205 12.14 0.04 -24.83
C MET A 205 11.27 -1.21 -24.71
N ARG A 206 11.69 -2.28 -25.41
CA ARG A 206 11.05 -3.59 -25.31
C ARG A 206 11.21 -4.21 -23.93
N GLU A 207 12.35 -3.96 -23.28
CA GLU A 207 12.63 -4.45 -21.93
C GLU A 207 11.86 -3.62 -20.91
N ARG A 208 11.08 -4.30 -20.08
CA ARG A 208 10.31 -3.69 -19.00
C ARG A 208 11.04 -3.88 -17.68
N MET A 209 10.86 -2.92 -16.77
CA MET A 209 11.38 -3.03 -15.42
C MET A 209 10.73 -4.22 -14.71
N HIS A 210 11.54 -5.06 -14.09
CA HIS A 210 11.07 -6.12 -13.20
C HIS A 210 10.72 -5.52 -11.85
N LEU A 211 9.43 -5.35 -11.60
CA LEU A 211 8.90 -4.78 -10.37
C LEU A 211 8.35 -5.87 -9.46
N THR A 212 8.58 -5.70 -8.16
CA THR A 212 8.10 -6.64 -7.17
C THR A 212 6.58 -6.52 -7.00
N SER A 213 5.90 -7.65 -6.82
CA SER A 213 4.46 -7.67 -6.54
C SER A 213 4.18 -8.53 -5.31
N TYR A 214 3.94 -7.88 -4.17
CA TYR A 214 3.47 -8.54 -2.96
C TYR A 214 1.94 -8.45 -2.85
N ALA A 215 1.27 -9.57 -3.14
CA ALA A 215 -0.19 -9.68 -3.01
C ALA A 215 -0.66 -10.16 -1.62
N HIS A 216 0.26 -10.61 -0.76
CA HIS A 216 -0.03 -11.17 0.58
C HIS A 216 -1.10 -12.28 0.58
N ASP A 217 -1.13 -13.11 -0.48
CA ASP A 217 -2.09 -14.20 -0.69
C ASP A 217 -3.57 -13.82 -0.53
N VAL A 218 -3.89 -12.54 -0.75
CA VAL A 218 -5.26 -12.04 -0.68
C VAL A 218 -6.00 -12.48 -1.95
N GLN A 219 -7.27 -12.89 -1.80
CA GLN A 219 -8.10 -13.25 -2.94
C GLN A 219 -8.16 -12.11 -3.96
N LYS A 220 -8.13 -12.46 -5.25
CA LYS A 220 -8.31 -11.49 -6.34
C LYS A 220 -9.68 -10.82 -6.20
N HIS A 221 -9.71 -9.49 -6.30
CA HIS A 221 -10.89 -8.68 -6.13
C HIS A 221 -10.93 -7.59 -7.20
N SER A 222 -12.13 -7.19 -7.61
CA SER A 222 -12.38 -6.13 -8.61
C SER A 222 -13.58 -5.30 -8.19
N LEU A 223 -13.57 -3.99 -8.48
CA LEU A 223 -14.74 -3.13 -8.25
C LEU A 223 -15.99 -3.60 -9.02
N ALA A 224 -15.81 -4.39 -10.09
CA ALA A 224 -16.92 -5.02 -10.81
C ALA A 224 -17.73 -6.01 -9.94
N ASN A 225 -17.18 -6.44 -8.80
CA ASN A 225 -17.86 -7.31 -7.84
C ASN A 225 -18.77 -6.52 -6.87
N LEU A 226 -18.72 -5.19 -6.90
CA LEU A 226 -19.47 -4.31 -6.00
C LEU A 226 -20.74 -3.78 -6.68
N THR A 227 -21.79 -3.60 -5.88
CA THR A 227 -23.01 -2.93 -6.35
C THR A 227 -22.82 -1.41 -6.38
N ALA A 228 -23.72 -0.70 -7.06
CA ALA A 228 -23.72 0.77 -7.04
C ALA A 228 -23.92 1.32 -5.62
N ALA A 229 -24.68 0.61 -4.76
CA ALA A 229 -24.88 0.99 -3.36
C ALA A 229 -23.59 0.85 -2.55
N ASP A 230 -22.84 -0.23 -2.75
CA ASP A 230 -21.54 -0.42 -2.10
C ASP A 230 -20.55 0.68 -2.50
N LEU A 231 -20.51 1.03 -3.79
CA LEU A 231 -19.66 2.12 -4.27
C LEU A 231 -20.03 3.47 -3.63
N ALA A 232 -21.33 3.75 -3.48
CA ALA A 232 -21.78 4.98 -2.81
C ALA A 232 -21.38 5.03 -1.33
N LEU A 233 -21.43 3.91 -0.61
CA LEU A 233 -20.95 3.82 0.78
C LEU A 233 -19.43 4.03 0.86
N ILE A 234 -18.67 3.49 -0.10
CA ILE A 234 -17.22 3.74 -0.16
C ILE A 234 -16.94 5.22 -0.44
N ASP A 235 -17.65 5.84 -1.37
CA ASP A 235 -17.52 7.27 -1.66
C ASP A 235 -17.82 8.12 -0.42
N GLU A 236 -18.81 7.73 0.38
CA GLU A 236 -19.13 8.37 1.65
C GLU A 236 -17.98 8.26 2.67
N LEU A 237 -17.36 7.08 2.78
CA LEU A 237 -16.21 6.84 3.66
C LEU A 237 -14.95 7.59 3.23
N THR A 238 -14.83 7.93 1.94
CA THR A 238 -13.56 8.36 1.32
C THR A 238 -13.61 9.77 0.71
N ARG A 239 -14.55 10.62 1.13
CA ARG A 239 -14.74 11.97 0.57
C ARG A 239 -13.47 12.82 0.52
N GLU A 240 -12.63 12.75 1.54
CA GLU A 240 -11.36 13.51 1.57
C GLU A 240 -10.24 12.76 0.85
N ASP A 241 -10.23 11.43 0.93
CA ASP A 241 -9.27 10.58 0.22
C ASP A 241 -9.35 10.75 -1.30
N VAL A 242 -10.55 10.98 -1.86
CA VAL A 242 -10.72 11.30 -3.29
C VAL A 242 -9.98 12.58 -3.65
N GLN A 243 -10.14 13.63 -2.85
CA GLN A 243 -9.47 14.91 -3.10
C GLN A 243 -7.95 14.78 -2.95
N LEU A 244 -7.49 14.04 -1.92
CA LEU A 244 -6.08 13.83 -1.67
C LEU A 244 -5.44 13.00 -2.79
N TYR A 245 -6.14 11.95 -3.25
CA TYR A 245 -5.71 11.11 -4.35
C TYR A 245 -5.59 11.92 -5.65
N ASP A 246 -6.56 12.77 -5.96
CA ASP A 246 -6.51 13.64 -7.13
C ASP A 246 -5.31 14.60 -7.07
N LEU A 247 -5.04 15.20 -5.91
CA LEU A 247 -3.85 16.04 -5.70
C LEU A 247 -2.55 15.25 -5.90
N ALA A 248 -2.44 14.06 -5.29
CA ALA A 248 -1.28 13.18 -5.43
C ALA A 248 -1.05 12.77 -6.89
N ARG A 249 -2.11 12.38 -7.60
CA ARG A 249 -2.06 11.98 -9.00
C ARG A 249 -1.65 13.13 -9.90
N GLN A 250 -2.24 14.32 -9.71
CA GLN A 250 -1.84 15.50 -10.47
C GLN A 250 -0.38 15.89 -10.22
N ARG A 251 0.08 15.81 -8.96
CA ARG A 251 1.49 16.00 -8.60
C ARG A 251 2.38 15.00 -9.34
N LEU A 252 2.09 13.71 -9.25
CA LEU A 252 2.88 12.68 -9.91
C LEU A 252 2.92 12.88 -11.43
N LEU A 253 1.80 13.22 -12.07
CA LEU A 253 1.76 13.49 -13.51
C LEU A 253 2.64 14.67 -13.94
N ARG A 254 2.78 15.71 -13.09
CA ARG A 254 3.75 16.79 -13.32
C ARG A 254 5.19 16.30 -13.19
N GLU A 255 5.49 15.56 -12.11
CA GLU A 255 6.82 15.01 -11.87
C GLU A 255 7.24 14.03 -12.99
N ILE A 256 6.31 13.23 -13.52
CA ILE A 256 6.51 12.39 -14.70
C ILE A 256 6.94 13.26 -15.89
N ALA A 257 6.20 14.33 -16.21
CA ALA A 257 6.52 15.19 -17.33
C ALA A 257 7.90 15.87 -17.18
N GLU A 258 8.27 16.26 -15.96
CA GLU A 258 9.59 16.82 -15.64
C GLU A 258 10.70 15.78 -15.86
N VAL A 259 10.48 14.52 -15.46
CA VAL A 259 11.41 13.41 -15.67
C VAL A 259 11.53 13.07 -17.16
N GLU A 260 10.42 13.01 -17.89
CA GLU A 260 10.39 12.79 -19.34
C GLU A 260 11.22 13.87 -20.07
N ALA A 261 11.03 15.14 -19.70
CA ALA A 261 11.80 16.26 -20.26
C ALA A 261 13.29 16.21 -19.89
N LYS A 262 13.61 15.93 -18.62
CA LYS A 262 14.98 15.86 -18.11
C LYS A 262 15.81 14.77 -18.81
N HIS A 263 15.20 13.61 -19.04
CA HIS A 263 15.89 12.43 -19.56
C HIS A 263 15.67 12.19 -21.06
N ASN A 264 14.82 12.99 -21.70
CA ASN A 264 14.43 12.83 -23.10
C ASN A 264 13.90 11.41 -23.40
N VAL A 265 12.98 10.94 -22.57
CA VAL A 265 12.30 9.65 -22.72
C VAL A 265 10.80 9.81 -22.47
N THR A 266 10.01 8.82 -22.87
CA THR A 266 8.60 8.69 -22.44
C THR A 266 8.53 7.61 -21.38
N ILE A 267 8.01 7.90 -20.18
CA ILE A 267 7.86 6.91 -19.11
C ILE A 267 6.42 6.45 -18.90
N ARG A 268 5.43 7.17 -19.43
CA ARG A 268 4.03 6.70 -19.46
C ARG A 268 3.77 5.78 -20.64
N CYS A 269 3.31 4.57 -20.36
CA CYS A 269 3.11 3.57 -21.40
C CYS A 269 1.60 3.34 -21.60
N GLY A 270 1.09 3.54 -22.81
CA GLY A 270 -0.32 3.27 -23.13
C GLY A 270 -0.95 4.29 -24.07
N PRO A 271 -2.24 4.12 -24.42
CA PRO A 271 -2.95 5.01 -25.35
C PRO A 271 -3.07 6.45 -24.83
N ASP A 272 -3.03 6.64 -23.51
CA ASP A 272 -3.13 7.95 -22.85
C ASP A 272 -1.76 8.63 -22.66
N ALA A 273 -0.68 8.03 -23.14
CA ALA A 273 0.63 8.68 -23.16
C ALA A 273 0.59 9.87 -24.14
N PRO A 274 1.06 11.07 -23.74
CA PRO A 274 1.18 12.17 -24.69
C PRO A 274 2.14 11.73 -25.77
N ARG A 275 1.64 11.62 -26.99
CA ARG A 275 2.46 11.35 -28.16
C ARG A 275 3.42 12.52 -28.29
N THR A 276 4.70 12.29 -28.02
CA THR A 276 5.74 13.28 -28.29
C THR A 276 5.65 13.64 -29.76
N MET A 277 5.41 14.92 -30.07
CA MET A 277 5.57 15.42 -31.43
C MET A 277 7.04 15.20 -31.78
N LYS A 278 7.32 14.23 -32.65
CA LYS A 278 8.63 14.09 -33.29
C LYS A 278 8.96 15.45 -33.92
N ARG A 279 10.00 16.10 -33.41
CA ARG A 279 10.65 17.25 -34.07
C ARG A 279 11.63 16.73 -35.11
#